data_AF-A0A5K1HLZ1-F1
#
_entry.id   AF-A0A5K1HLZ1-F1
#
_cell.length_a   1.000
_cell.length_b   1.000
_cell.length_c   1.000
_cell.angle_alpha   90.00
_cell.angle_beta   90.00
_cell.angle_gamma   90.00
#
_symmetry.space_group_name_H-M   'P 1'
#
loop_
_entity.id
_entity.type
_entity.pdbx_description
1 polymer ?
#
loop_
_entity_poly.entity_id
_entity_poly.type
_entity_poly.pdbx_seq_one_letter_code
_entity_poly.pdbx_strand_id
1 'polypeptide(L)'
;HGVNVNPRHINLLAEVMTCKGRIIGFTRNDIDKAKDSTIMLASFEKTTDFLFDAATQGKHDRMRGVSEKIIMGQPITVGTGMFDVRQEVKKTQVYGKGNE
;
A
#
# COMPACT_ATOMS: atom_id res chain seq x y z
N HIS A 1 6.43 19.84 30.36
CA HIS A 1 6.40 19.05 29.11
C HIS A 1 5.17 18.16 29.12
N GLY A 2 4.15 18.48 28.33
CA GLY A 2 2.92 17.69 28.28
C GLY A 2 2.34 17.74 26.88
N VAL A 3 2.91 16.95 25.98
CA VAL A 3 2.27 16.73 24.68
C VAL A 3 1.03 15.88 24.95
N ASN A 4 -0.15 16.45 24.72
CA ASN A 4 -1.39 15.70 24.81
C ASN A 4 -1.49 14.79 23.58
N VAL A 5 -1.45 13.48 23.78
CA VAL A 5 -1.59 12.49 22.72
C VAL A 5 -2.91 11.77 22.91
N ASN A 6 -3.76 11.77 21.89
CA ASN A 6 -5.01 11.03 21.93
C ASN A 6 -4.70 9.52 22.08
N PRO A 7 -5.31 8.81 23.05
CA PRO A 7 -5.06 7.39 23.30
C PRO A 7 -5.21 6.49 22.06
N ARG A 8 -6.04 6.87 21.08
CA ARG A 8 -6.21 6.13 19.83
C ARG A 8 -4.89 5.94 19.07
N HIS A 9 -3.99 6.91 19.09
CA HIS A 9 -2.69 6.78 18.40
C HIS A 9 -1.78 5.78 19.09
N ILE A 10 -1.76 5.79 20.42
CA ILE A 10 -0.95 4.86 21.23
C ILE A 10 -1.47 3.44 21.09
N ASN A 11 -2.80 3.26 21.14
CA ASN A 11 -3.42 1.96 20.94
C ASN A 11 -3.14 1.41 19.54
N LEU A 12 -3.31 2.23 18.49
CA LEU A 12 -3.00 1.81 17.13
C LEU A 12 -1.52 1.43 16.98
N LEU A 13 -0.61 2.19 17.58
CA LEU A 13 0.82 1.86 17.56
C LEU A 13 1.08 0.51 18.24
N ALA A 14 0.51 0.28 19.42
CA ALA A 14 0.65 -0.97 20.17
C ALA A 14 0.08 -2.17 19.39
N GLU A 15 -1.09 -2.01 18.76
CA GLU A 15 -1.70 -3.04 17.92
C GLU A 15 -0.82 -3.36 16.71
N VAL A 16 -0.31 -2.34 16.00
CA VAL A 16 0.55 -2.57 14.83
C VAL A 16 1.84 -3.29 15.22
N MET A 17 2.43 -2.96 16.38
CA MET A 17 3.63 -3.64 16.90
C MET A 17 3.39 -5.08 17.37
N THR A 18 2.14 -5.47 17.66
CA THR A 18 1.80 -6.79 18.23
C THR A 18 0.95 -7.68 17.32
N CYS A 19 0.45 -7.15 16.19
CA CYS A 19 -0.51 -7.84 15.30
C CYS A 19 0.01 -9.16 14.67
N LYS A 20 1.32 -9.44 14.75
CA LYS A 20 1.93 -10.67 14.23
C LYS A 20 2.09 -11.78 15.27
N GLY A 21 1.51 -11.62 16.47
CA GLY A 21 1.63 -12.59 17.57
C GLY A 21 2.98 -12.56 18.30
N ARG A 22 3.81 -11.55 18.00
CA ARG A 22 5.08 -11.23 18.66
C ARG A 22 5.29 -9.72 18.57
N ILE A 23 6.09 -9.17 19.48
CA ILE A 23 6.43 -7.74 19.47
C ILE A 23 7.45 -7.50 18.35
N ILE A 24 7.10 -6.62 17.40
CA ILE A 24 7.97 -6.17 16.31
C ILE A 24 8.20 -4.67 16.46
N GLY A 25 9.46 -4.27 16.53
CA GLY A 25 9.86 -2.86 16.58
C GLY A 25 9.76 -2.19 15.21
N PHE A 26 9.57 -0.86 15.20
CA PHE A 26 9.78 -0.05 14.00
C PHE A 26 11.24 0.40 13.93
N THR A 27 12.13 -0.54 13.66
CA THR A 27 13.58 -0.31 13.53
C THR A 27 14.10 -0.90 12.22
N ARG A 28 15.31 -0.49 11.81
CA ARG A 28 16.03 -1.01 10.64
C ARG A 28 16.11 -2.53 10.57
N ASN A 29 16.16 -3.19 11.72
CA ASN A 29 16.40 -4.64 11.83
C ASN A 29 15.11 -5.46 11.98
N ASP A 30 13.97 -4.78 12.11
CA ASP A 30 12.68 -5.42 12.41
C ASP A 30 11.59 -5.09 11.37
N ILE A 31 11.79 -4.07 10.53
CA ILE A 31 10.77 -3.66 9.55
C ILE A 31 10.55 -4.69 8.43
N ASP A 32 11.58 -5.45 8.09
CA ASP A 32 11.54 -6.60 7.17
C ASP A 32 10.66 -7.74 7.69
N LYS A 33 10.54 -7.88 9.01
CA LYS A 33 9.62 -8.84 9.66
C LYS A 33 8.17 -8.36 9.65
N ALA A 34 7.95 -7.05 9.51
CA ALA A 34 6.62 -6.45 9.56
C ALA A 34 5.92 -6.42 8.19
N LYS A 35 6.69 -6.34 7.09
CA LYS A 35 6.18 -6.04 5.76
C LYS A 35 6.83 -6.88 4.68
N ASP A 36 6.08 -7.20 3.63
CA ASP A 36 6.46 -8.14 2.58
C ASP A 36 6.87 -7.48 1.26
N SER A 37 6.63 -6.17 1.10
CA SER A 37 6.99 -5.46 -0.13
C SER A 37 8.49 -5.12 -0.16
N THR A 38 9.19 -5.66 -1.15
CA THR A 38 10.59 -5.31 -1.43
C THR A 38 10.76 -3.82 -1.69
N ILE A 39 9.90 -3.22 -2.52
CA ILE A 39 10.03 -1.81 -2.92
C ILE A 39 9.83 -0.89 -1.71
N MET A 40 8.88 -1.23 -0.83
CA MET A 40 8.67 -0.48 0.40
C MET A 40 9.83 -0.67 1.38
N LEU A 41 10.33 -1.90 1.57
CA LEU A 41 11.49 -2.16 2.43
C LEU A 41 12.73 -1.39 1.95
N ALA A 42 12.98 -1.40 0.64
CA ALA A 42 14.08 -0.67 0.01
C ALA A 42 13.97 0.86 0.20
N SER A 43 12.76 1.39 0.46
CA SER A 43 12.51 2.82 0.71
C SER A 43 12.74 3.25 2.16
N PHE A 44 12.69 2.34 3.12
CA PHE A 44 12.82 2.67 4.54
C PHE A 44 14.28 2.75 4.99
N GLU A 45 15.14 1.85 4.53
CA GLU A 45 16.60 1.82 4.73
C GLU A 45 17.19 0.57 4.00
N LYS A 46 18.51 0.50 3.73
CA LYS A 46 19.18 -0.64 3.02
C LYS A 46 18.66 -0.94 1.61
N THR A 47 18.50 0.10 0.78
CA THR A 47 17.95 -0.02 -0.58
C THR A 47 18.65 -1.08 -1.44
N THR A 48 19.99 -1.07 -1.49
CA THR A 48 20.77 -2.01 -2.31
C THR A 48 20.62 -3.45 -1.87
N ASP A 49 20.64 -3.69 -0.55
CA ASP A 49 20.58 -5.04 0.01
C ASP A 49 19.23 -5.68 -0.33
N PHE A 50 18.12 -4.96 -0.10
CA PHE A 50 16.78 -5.48 -0.40
C PHE A 50 16.56 -5.69 -1.90
N LEU A 51 17.06 -4.81 -2.77
CA LEU A 51 16.92 -4.98 -4.22
C LEU A 51 17.77 -6.13 -4.75
N PHE A 52 18.99 -6.30 -4.23
CA PHE A 52 19.89 -7.39 -4.63
C PHE A 52 19.34 -8.75 -4.18
N ASP A 53 18.89 -8.85 -2.94
CA ASP A 53 18.27 -10.07 -2.40
C ASP A 53 16.98 -10.43 -3.15
N ALA A 54 16.17 -9.44 -3.52
CA ALA A 54 14.97 -9.68 -4.31
C ALA A 54 15.28 -10.11 -5.73
N ALA A 55 16.29 -9.52 -6.39
CA ALA A 55 16.71 -9.89 -7.72
C ALA A 55 17.28 -11.32 -7.77
N THR A 56 18.10 -11.69 -6.79
CA THR A 56 18.68 -13.04 -6.69
C THR A 56 17.64 -14.11 -6.38
N GLN A 57 16.61 -13.79 -5.58
CA GLN A 57 15.53 -14.71 -5.23
C GLN A 57 14.34 -14.68 -6.21
N GLY A 58 14.33 -13.76 -7.18
CA GLY A 58 13.20 -13.57 -8.10
C GLY A 58 11.90 -13.13 -7.40
N LYS A 59 11.99 -12.32 -6.34
CA LYS A 59 10.80 -11.88 -5.59
C LYS A 59 9.90 -10.99 -6.45
N HIS A 60 8.59 -11.20 -6.34
CA HIS A 60 7.59 -10.40 -7.04
C HIS A 60 6.82 -9.51 -6.05
N ASP A 61 6.87 -8.19 -6.25
CA ASP A 61 6.13 -7.23 -5.43
C ASP A 61 4.73 -6.97 -6.02
N ARG A 62 3.70 -7.01 -5.18
CA ARG A 62 2.31 -6.76 -5.59
C ARG A 62 1.91 -5.28 -5.58
N MET A 63 2.79 -4.39 -5.12
CA MET A 63 2.61 -2.93 -5.13
C MET A 63 1.26 -2.48 -4.57
N ARG A 64 0.87 -3.07 -3.42
CA ARG A 64 -0.40 -2.75 -2.76
C ARG A 64 -0.26 -1.65 -1.72
N GLY A 65 0.94 -1.40 -1.22
CA GLY A 65 1.20 -0.35 -0.26
C GLY A 65 1.28 1.04 -0.90
N VAL A 66 1.40 2.04 -0.04
CA VAL A 66 1.44 3.45 -0.43
C VAL A 66 2.78 3.80 -1.06
N SER A 67 3.89 3.39 -0.43
CA SER A 67 5.24 3.72 -0.88
C SER A 67 5.53 3.18 -2.27
N GLU A 68 5.20 1.92 -2.52
CA GLU A 68 5.41 1.23 -3.78
C GLU A 68 4.67 1.93 -4.93
N LYS A 69 3.40 2.27 -4.72
CA LYS A 69 2.59 2.96 -5.72
C LYS A 69 3.09 4.36 -6.02
N ILE A 70 3.53 5.10 -4.99
CA ILE A 70 4.14 6.43 -5.16
C ILE A 70 5.42 6.33 -5.99
N ILE A 71 6.32 5.40 -5.66
CA ILE A 71 7.58 5.19 -6.40
C ILE A 71 7.31 4.86 -7.87
N MET A 72 6.25 4.10 -8.15
CA MET A 72 5.86 3.70 -9.50
C MET A 72 4.99 4.72 -10.24
N GLY A 73 4.65 5.86 -9.61
CA GLY A 73 3.79 6.88 -10.21
C GLY A 73 2.34 6.44 -10.41
N GLN A 74 1.85 5.46 -9.65
CA GLN A 74 0.49 4.93 -9.73
C GLN A 74 -0.43 5.56 -8.65
N PRO A 75 -1.74 5.71 -8.91
CA PRO A 75 -2.70 6.16 -7.90
C PRO A 75 -2.72 5.26 -6.65
N ILE A 76 -2.56 5.85 -5.46
CA ILE A 76 -2.62 5.15 -4.19
C ILE A 76 -4.06 4.79 -3.80
N THR A 77 -4.27 3.63 -3.19
CA THR A 77 -5.59 3.13 -2.76
C THR A 77 -5.93 3.55 -1.33
N VAL A 78 -5.81 4.85 -1.05
CA VAL A 78 -6.12 5.47 0.25
C VAL A 78 -6.85 6.79 0.00
N GLY A 79 -7.79 7.14 0.89
CA GLY A 79 -8.58 8.36 0.77
C GLY A 79 -9.42 8.37 -0.51
N THR A 80 -9.25 9.39 -1.35
CA THR A 80 -9.98 9.54 -2.60
C THR A 80 -9.68 8.45 -3.62
N GLY A 81 -8.51 7.81 -3.55
CA GLY A 81 -8.15 6.70 -4.42
C GLY A 81 -8.69 5.33 -3.96
N MET A 82 -9.51 5.28 -2.90
CA MET A 82 -10.12 4.02 -2.43
C MET A 82 -11.25 3.51 -3.33
N PHE A 83 -11.77 4.33 -4.24
CA PHE A 83 -12.85 3.96 -5.15
C PHE A 83 -12.60 4.53 -6.54
N ASP A 84 -13.12 3.82 -7.54
CA ASP A 84 -13.15 4.29 -8.92
C ASP A 84 -14.46 5.04 -9.19
N VAL A 85 -14.38 6.04 -10.06
CA VAL A 85 -15.56 6.73 -10.58
C VAL A 85 -16.01 6.03 -11.85
N ARG A 86 -17.29 5.68 -11.92
CA ARG A 86 -17.92 5.12 -13.13
C ARG A 86 -18.91 6.12 -13.68
N GLN A 87 -18.83 6.36 -14.99
CA GLN A 87 -19.84 7.15 -15.68
C GLN A 87 -20.99 6.24 -16.08
N GLU A 88 -22.21 6.59 -15.66
CA GLU A 88 -23.41 5.94 -16.17
C GLU A 88 -23.66 6.40 -17.62
N VAL A 89 -23.55 5.47 -18.56
CA VAL A 89 -23.86 5.73 -19.97
C VAL A 89 -25.32 5.38 -20.21
N LYS A 90 -26.14 6.37 -20.56
CA LYS A 90 -27.53 6.13 -21.00
C LYS A 90 -27.49 5.22 -22.22
N LYS A 91 -28.23 4.10 -22.18
CA LYS A 91 -28.40 3.25 -23.36
C LYS A 91 -29.02 4.10 -24.48
N THR A 92 -28.22 4.47 -25.47
CA THR A 92 -28.73 5.02 -26.73
C THR A 92 -29.68 3.97 -27.30
N GLN A 93 -30.98 4.29 -27.37
CA GLN A 93 -31.87 3.49 -28.21
C GLN A 93 -31.29 3.57 -29.62
N VAL A 94 -30.79 2.44 -30.10
CA VAL A 94 -30.43 2.29 -31.50
C VAL A 94 -31.75 2.45 -32.25
N TYR A 95 -31.99 3.65 -32.77
CA TYR A 95 -33.12 3.91 -33.66
C TYR A 95 -32.85 3.03 -34.88
N GLY A 96 -33.51 1.88 -34.94
CA GLY A 96 -33.39 0.93 -36.02
C GLY A 96 -33.66 1.63 -37.33
N LYS A 97 -32.66 1.63 -38.21
CA LYS A 97 -32.84 1.73 -39.66
C LYS A 97 -33.70 0.55 -40.13
N GLY A 98 -34.63 0.80 -41.06
CA GLY A 98 -35.39 -0.19 -41.84
C GLY A 98 -36.62 -0.73 -41.10
N ASN A 99 -37.81 -0.84 -41.68
CA ASN A 99 -38.17 -1.14 -43.08
C ASN A 99 -39.27 -0.17 -43.55
N GLU A 100 -39.21 0.40 -44.76
CA GLU A 100 -39.76 -0.20 -45.99
C GLU A 100 -41.17 -0.76 -45.81
#